data_AF-C5H9T5-F1
#
_entry.id   AF-C5H9T5-F1
#
_cell.length_a   1.000
_cell.length_b   1.000
_cell.length_c   1.000
_cell.angle_alpha   90.00
_cell.angle_beta   90.00
_cell.angle_gamma   90.00
#
_symmetry.space_group_name_H-M   'P 1'
#
loop_
_entity.id
_entity.type
_entity.pdbx_description
1 polymer ?
#
loop_
_entity_poly.entity_id
_entity_poly.type
_entity_poly.pdbx_seq_one_letter_code
_entity_poly.pdbx_strand_id
1 'polypeptide(L)'
;VNNMINAGLQGVDFVVANTDAQALAMSKAERVIQLGAAVTEGLGAGALPEVGQAAAEECIDEIIDHLADSHMVFITAGMGGGTGTGAAPVVARAARDKGILTVGVVTKPFQ
;
A
#
# COMPACT_ATOMS: atom_id res chain seq x y z
N VAL A 1 5.27 0.51 8.13
CA VAL A 1 6.56 0.65 7.39
C VAL A 1 7.57 1.54 8.13
N ASN A 2 7.24 2.78 8.50
CA ASN A 2 8.18 3.69 9.21
C ASN A 2 8.94 3.08 10.41
N ASN A 3 8.28 2.22 11.21
CA ASN A 3 8.96 1.51 12.31
C ASN A 3 10.06 0.56 11.84
N MET A 4 9.88 -0.14 10.72
CA MET A 4 10.89 -1.02 10.14
C MET A 4 12.11 -0.22 9.64
N ILE A 5 11.85 0.95 9.06
CA ILE A 5 12.91 1.89 8.62
C ILE A 5 13.70 2.40 9.82
N ASN A 6 13.01 2.86 10.87
CA ASN A 6 13.66 3.34 12.09
C ASN A 6 14.45 2.24 12.82
N ALA A 7 14.00 0.99 12.74
CA ALA A 7 14.70 -0.16 13.30
C ALA A 7 15.94 -0.57 12.49
N GLY A 8 16.20 0.06 11.34
CA GLY A 8 17.36 -0.20 10.50
C GLY A 8 17.27 -1.52 9.74
N LEU A 9 16.07 -1.96 9.35
CA LEU A 9 15.92 -3.15 8.52
C LEU A 9 16.61 -2.92 7.16
N GLN A 10 17.55 -3.81 6.82
CA GLN A 10 18.35 -3.75 5.59
C GLN A 10 17.96 -4.86 4.61
N GLY A 11 18.35 -4.68 3.35
CA GLY A 11 18.13 -5.68 2.29
C GLY A 11 16.70 -5.74 1.76
N VAL A 12 15.90 -4.70 2.02
CA VAL A 12 14.52 -4.56 1.53
C VAL A 12 14.29 -3.14 1.01
N ASP A 13 13.49 -3.04 -0.05
CA ASP A 13 13.00 -1.76 -0.55
C ASP A 13 11.66 -1.44 0.12
N PHE A 14 11.52 -0.21 0.62
CA PHE A 14 10.28 0.24 1.24
C PHE A 14 9.46 1.10 0.28
N VAL A 15 8.21 0.69 0.07
CA VAL A 15 7.20 1.46 -0.65
C VAL A 15 6.04 1.73 0.30
N VAL A 16 5.56 2.96 0.33
CA VAL A 16 4.33 3.34 1.05
C VAL A 16 3.29 3.80 0.05
N ALA A 17 2.11 3.18 0.09
CA ALA A 17 0.97 3.57 -0.72
C ALA A 17 -0.19 3.97 0.18
N ASN A 18 -0.74 5.18 0.00
CA ASN A 18 -1.88 5.66 0.78
C ASN A 18 -2.71 6.68 -0.01
N THR A 19 -3.98 6.83 0.33
CA THR A 19 -4.88 7.85 -0.24
C THR A 19 -4.79 9.18 0.50
N ASP A 20 -4.29 9.18 1.74
CA ASP A 20 -4.13 10.38 2.56
C ASP A 20 -2.74 11.01 2.30
N ALA A 21 -2.74 12.19 1.67
CA ALA A 21 -1.52 12.92 1.31
C ALA A 21 -0.75 13.43 2.54
N GLN A 22 -1.44 13.79 3.63
CA GLN A 22 -0.78 14.23 4.86
C GLN A 22 -0.03 13.07 5.52
N ALA A 23 -0.65 11.88 5.54
CA ALA A 23 0.01 10.68 6.03
C ALA A 23 1.24 10.30 5.19
N LEU A 24 1.18 10.49 3.86
CA LEU A 24 2.31 10.27 2.97
C LEU A 24 3.46 11.23 3.21
N ALA A 25 3.19 12.51 3.47
CA ALA A 25 4.22 13.50 3.78
C ALA A 25 5.02 13.17 5.05
N MET A 26 4.47 12.35 5.95
CA MET A 26 5.15 11.85 7.15
C MET A 26 5.86 10.51 6.94
N SER A 27 5.80 9.92 5.74
CA SER A 27 6.48 8.69 5.41
C SER A 27 8.00 8.88 5.41
N LYS A 28 8.74 7.87 5.88
CA LYS A 28 10.20 7.80 5.77
C LYS A 28 10.66 6.90 4.62
N ALA A 29 9.73 6.26 3.92
CA ALA A 29 10.05 5.42 2.78
C ALA A 29 10.53 6.27 1.61
N GLU A 30 11.53 5.77 0.89
CA GLU A 30 12.07 6.45 -0.30
C GLU A 30 11.06 6.48 -1.45
N ARG A 31 10.24 5.43 -1.57
CA ARG A 31 9.22 5.30 -2.60
C ARG A 31 7.84 5.49 -1.99
N VAL A 32 7.08 6.43 -2.55
CA VAL A 32 5.75 6.81 -2.06
C VAL A 32 4.79 6.90 -3.24
N ILE A 33 3.63 6.24 -3.10
CA ILE A 33 2.54 6.23 -4.08
C ILE A 33 1.33 6.92 -3.44
N GLN A 34 0.84 7.99 -4.07
CA GLN A 34 -0.43 8.59 -3.68
C GLN A 34 -1.58 7.93 -4.44
N LEU A 35 -2.34 7.09 -3.73
CA LEU A 35 -3.46 6.36 -4.29
C LEU A 35 -4.67 7.27 -4.49
N GLY A 36 -5.37 7.10 -5.61
CA GLY A 36 -6.67 7.71 -5.86
C GLY A 36 -6.67 9.23 -5.70
N ALA A 37 -5.67 9.91 -6.27
CA ALA A 37 -5.58 11.36 -6.20
C ALA A 37 -6.82 12.02 -6.82
N ALA A 38 -7.39 11.44 -7.89
CA ALA A 38 -8.62 11.92 -8.50
C ALA A 38 -9.87 11.62 -7.65
N VAL A 39 -9.92 10.47 -6.97
CA VAL A 39 -11.10 10.02 -6.23
C VAL A 39 -11.19 10.63 -4.83
N THR A 40 -10.06 10.83 -4.18
CA THR A 40 -9.98 11.22 -2.76
C THR A 40 -9.49 12.63 -2.52
N GLU A 41 -8.95 13.29 -3.56
CA GLU A 41 -8.30 14.60 -3.46
C GLU A 41 -7.19 14.66 -2.38
N GLY A 42 -6.61 13.50 -2.03
CA GLY A 42 -5.61 13.38 -0.97
C GLY A 42 -6.16 13.39 0.46
N LEU A 43 -7.47 13.30 0.65
CA LEU A 43 -8.13 13.34 1.97
C LEU A 43 -8.31 11.95 2.61
N GLY A 44 -7.91 10.88 1.91
CA GLY A 44 -8.05 9.51 2.39
C GLY A 44 -9.36 8.83 1.96
N ALA A 45 -9.47 7.53 2.25
CA ALA A 45 -10.59 6.70 1.80
C ALA A 45 -11.83 6.74 2.74
N GLY A 46 -11.83 7.57 3.79
CA GLY A 46 -13.00 7.75 4.66
C GLY A 46 -13.52 6.48 5.35
N ALA A 47 -12.64 5.51 5.65
CA ALA A 47 -13.00 4.18 6.16
C ALA A 47 -13.83 3.30 5.20
N LEU A 48 -13.96 3.67 3.92
CA LEU A 48 -14.68 2.93 2.89
C LEU A 48 -13.71 2.05 2.08
N PRO A 49 -13.80 0.70 2.19
CA PRO A 49 -12.91 -0.20 1.45
C PRO A 49 -13.03 -0.06 -0.07
N GLU A 50 -14.23 0.19 -0.59
CA GLU A 50 -14.49 0.37 -2.01
C GLU A 50 -13.73 1.58 -2.58
N VAL A 51 -13.58 2.65 -1.80
CA VAL A 51 -12.78 3.83 -2.19
C VAL A 51 -11.30 3.45 -2.23
N GLY A 52 -10.82 2.71 -1.23
CA GLY A 52 -9.44 2.20 -1.20
C GLY A 52 -9.13 1.26 -2.37
N GLN A 53 -10.09 0.42 -2.76
CA GLN A 53 -9.96 -0.47 -3.91
C GLN A 53 -9.89 0.32 -5.21
N ALA A 54 -10.84 1.24 -5.46
CA ALA A 54 -10.86 2.06 -6.65
C ALA A 54 -9.58 2.90 -6.79
N ALA A 55 -9.10 3.46 -5.67
CA ALA A 55 -7.85 4.22 -5.62
C ALA A 55 -6.61 3.39 -5.98
N ALA A 56 -6.59 2.10 -5.62
CA ALA A 56 -5.51 1.19 -5.99
C ALA A 56 -5.59 0.72 -7.45
N GLU A 57 -6.81 0.54 -7.96
CA GLU A 57 -7.05 0.20 -9.37
C GLU A 57 -6.68 1.37 -10.29
N GLU A 58 -6.93 2.61 -9.88
CA GLU A 58 -6.50 3.84 -10.58
C GLU A 58 -4.97 3.90 -10.72
N CYS A 59 -4.23 3.53 -9.67
CA CYS A 59 -2.77 3.60 -9.62
C CYS A 59 -2.09 2.26 -9.95
N ILE A 60 -2.78 1.34 -10.64
CA ILE A 60 -2.28 -0.04 -10.81
C ILE A 60 -0.96 -0.10 -11.57
N ASP A 61 -0.78 0.74 -12.59
CA ASP A 61 0.43 0.79 -13.40
C ASP A 61 1.64 1.26 -12.57
N GLU A 62 1.46 2.31 -11.76
CA GLU A 62 2.49 2.81 -10.84
C GLU A 62 2.85 1.78 -9.75
N ILE A 63 1.85 1.11 -9.19
CA ILE A 63 2.06 0.00 -8.24
C ILE A 63 2.90 -1.10 -8.90
N ILE A 64 2.57 -1.47 -10.14
CA ILE A 64 3.28 -2.49 -10.91
C ILE A 64 4.73 -2.09 -11.17
N ASP A 65 4.98 -0.83 -11.53
CA ASP A 65 6.32 -0.32 -11.79
C ASP A 65 7.18 -0.38 -10.52
N HIS A 66 6.60 -0.07 -9.36
CA HIS A 66 7.30 -0.21 -8.08
C HIS A 66 7.57 -1.65 -7.66
N LEU A 67 6.80 -2.61 -8.18
CA LEU A 67 7.00 -4.04 -7.96
C LEU A 67 7.96 -4.68 -8.98
N ALA A 68 8.41 -3.94 -9.99
CA ALA A 68 9.36 -4.45 -10.98
C ALA A 68 10.62 -5.01 -10.29
N ASP A 69 11.18 -6.06 -10.87
CA ASP A 69 12.39 -6.77 -10.39
C ASP A 69 12.31 -7.39 -8.99
N SER A 70 11.13 -7.36 -8.34
CA SER A 70 10.92 -7.97 -7.03
C SER A 70 10.68 -9.48 -7.16
N HIS A 71 11.48 -10.28 -6.46
CA HIS A 71 11.27 -11.73 -6.35
C HIS A 71 10.24 -12.10 -5.27
N MET A 72 10.12 -11.24 -4.25
CA MET A 72 9.22 -11.41 -3.12
C MET A 72 8.70 -10.05 -2.68
N VAL A 73 7.43 -9.98 -2.31
CA VAL A 73 6.79 -8.77 -1.76
C VAL A 73 6.07 -9.09 -0.45
N PHE A 74 6.25 -8.20 0.53
CA PHE A 74 5.49 -8.19 1.77
C PHE A 74 4.47 -7.06 1.75
N ILE A 75 3.19 -7.42 1.77
CA ILE A 75 2.08 -6.46 1.78
C ILE A 75 1.60 -6.36 3.22
N THR A 76 1.85 -5.20 3.84
CA THR A 76 1.43 -4.94 5.22
C THR A 76 0.34 -3.88 5.28
N ALA A 77 -0.76 -4.20 5.94
CA ALA A 77 -1.91 -3.32 6.08
C ALA A 77 -2.64 -3.56 7.40
N GLY A 78 -3.22 -2.51 7.98
CA GLY A 78 -4.22 -2.63 9.03
C GLY A 78 -5.60 -2.82 8.42
N MET A 79 -6.27 -3.91 8.76
CA MET A 79 -7.64 -4.18 8.27
C MET A 79 -8.67 -3.41 9.10
N GLY A 80 -9.83 -3.15 8.50
CA GLY A 80 -10.96 -2.46 9.13
C GLY A 80 -11.08 -0.97 8.78
N GLY A 81 -10.04 -0.38 8.18
CA GLY A 81 -10.13 0.94 7.56
C GLY A 81 -10.55 0.89 6.08
N GLY A 82 -10.42 2.01 5.36
CA GLY A 82 -10.74 2.09 3.93
C GLY A 82 -9.57 1.67 3.04
N THR A 83 -8.49 2.45 3.06
CA THR A 83 -7.34 2.27 2.17
C THR A 83 -6.70 0.89 2.30
N GLY A 84 -6.27 0.51 3.50
CA GLY A 84 -5.60 -0.78 3.73
C GLY A 84 -6.48 -1.97 3.36
N THR A 85 -7.76 -1.94 3.74
CA THR A 85 -8.71 -3.03 3.48
C THR A 85 -9.00 -3.20 1.99
N GLY A 86 -9.18 -2.09 1.27
CA GLY A 86 -9.51 -2.09 -0.16
C GLY A 86 -8.33 -2.25 -1.10
N ALA A 87 -7.22 -1.55 -0.82
CA ALA A 87 -6.05 -1.51 -1.70
C ALA A 87 -5.18 -2.76 -1.57
N ALA A 88 -5.00 -3.31 -0.37
CA ALA A 88 -4.06 -4.42 -0.16
C ALA A 88 -4.41 -5.68 -1.00
N PRO A 89 -5.69 -6.09 -1.15
CA PRO A 89 -6.05 -7.19 -2.05
C PRO A 89 -5.73 -6.91 -3.53
N VAL A 90 -5.87 -5.67 -3.99
CA VAL A 90 -5.55 -5.26 -5.37
C VAL A 90 -4.04 -5.37 -5.62
N VAL A 91 -3.22 -4.82 -4.72
CA VAL A 91 -1.76 -4.92 -4.78
C VAL A 91 -1.31 -6.39 -4.74
N ALA A 92 -1.93 -7.21 -3.87
CA ALA A 92 -1.60 -8.62 -3.74
C ALA A 92 -1.98 -9.43 -4.99
N ARG A 93 -3.06 -9.07 -5.67
CA ARG A 93 -3.43 -9.66 -6.96
C ARG A 93 -2.40 -9.29 -8.02
N ALA A 94 -2.08 -8.00 -8.15
CA ALA A 94 -1.10 -7.52 -9.14
C ALA A 94 0.27 -8.18 -9.00
N ALA A 95 0.76 -8.34 -7.77
CA ALA A 95 2.02 -9.01 -7.49
C ALA A 95 1.98 -10.50 -7.86
N ARG A 96 0.90 -11.21 -7.48
CA ARG A 96 0.73 -12.63 -7.81
C ARG A 96 0.60 -12.88 -9.31
N ASP A 97 -0.10 -12.01 -10.04
CA ASP A 97 -0.28 -12.14 -11.49
C ASP A 97 1.07 -11.99 -12.24
N LYS A 98 2.06 -11.33 -11.62
CA LYS A 98 3.44 -11.24 -12.11
C LYS A 98 4.36 -12.36 -11.65
N GLY A 99 3.85 -13.34 -10.90
CA GLY A 99 4.64 -14.46 -10.39
C GLY A 99 5.53 -14.11 -9.19
N ILE A 100 5.30 -12.98 -8.53
CA ILE A 100 6.07 -12.55 -7.36
C ILE A 100 5.58 -13.32 -6.12
N LEU A 101 6.51 -13.85 -5.32
CA LEU A 101 6.16 -14.49 -4.04
C LEU A 101 5.54 -13.46 -3.09
N THR A 102 4.24 -13.54 -2.89
CA THR A 102 3.44 -12.49 -2.25
C THR A 102 2.99 -12.93 -0.86
N VAL A 103 3.46 -12.23 0.19
CA VAL A 103 3.14 -12.51 1.59
C VAL A 103 2.35 -11.34 2.18
N GLY A 104 1.15 -11.62 2.72
CA GLY A 104 0.35 -10.63 3.42
C GLY A 104 0.58 -10.66 4.93
N VAL A 105 0.94 -9.53 5.54
CA VAL A 105 1.09 -9.38 7.00
C VAL A 105 0.13 -8.30 7.48
N VAL A 106 -1.06 -8.73 7.92
CA VAL A 106 -2.16 -7.81 8.26
C VAL A 106 -2.59 -7.93 9.70
N THR A 107 -3.06 -6.81 10.27
CA THR A 107 -3.63 -6.77 11.62
C THR A 107 -5.15 -6.68 11.57
N LYS A 108 -5.82 -7.20 12.60
CA LYS A 108 -7.26 -7.02 12.81
C LYS A 108 -7.49 -5.84 13.78
N PRO A 109 -8.65 -5.15 13.70
CA PRO A 109 -9.05 -4.18 14.71
C PRO A 109 -9.09 -4.79 16.12
N PHE A 110 -8.91 -3.95 17.13
CA PHE A 110 -9.10 -4.33 18.54
C PHE A 110 -10.58 -4.63 18.81
N GLN A 111 -10.84 -5.45 19.84
CA GLN A 111 -12.18 -5.73 20.36
C GLN A 111 -12.60 -4.70 21.40
#